data_AF-A0A1Y4VJH6-F1
#
_entry.id   AF-A0A1Y4VJH6-F1
#
_cell.length_a   1.000
_cell.length_b   1.000
_cell.length_c   1.000
_cell.angle_alpha   90.00
_cell.angle_beta   90.00
_cell.angle_gamma   90.00
#
_symmetry.space_group_name_H-M   'P 1'
#
loop_
_entity.id
_entity.type
_entity.pdbx_description
1 polymer ?
#
loop_
_entity_poly.entity_id
_entity_poly.type
_entity_poly.pdbx_seq_one_letter_code
_entity_poly.pdbx_strand_id
1 'polypeptide(L)'
;MKKEWYQKRKKRMVLWAAIFVAGIFWLGFSGKTCRAAALSAPEGLLASGVNDSVVLSWEPVKGADGYEVYEKADGQDSWTMVKATAKKKAILSDRKSGTRYIYRVRAYKVKKTKIKYGVYSKKSDTTVPVQATTTLRNFLKVSLAPVGSTMYIWGGGWNKADNGAGKDALRIGLNPQWRTFASKQRASYNYRNYRYKRGYGLDCSGFVGWTVYNSLHTSRGKEGEGYVDKAKNLAKNYAENGWGTFRKASAVKDYKAGDIMSGSGHVYIVIGSCADGSVVLVHSSPAGVQLSGTEAPSGKKNSKAVKLADKYMKKYFPSWHRRFPDNARGASYLHYSRFRWDVSGSAVMEDPDHYRDQSAKEVLKDLFS
;
A
#
# COMPACT_ATOMS: atom_id res chain seq x y z
N MET A 1 83.38 -16.24 26.78
CA MET A 1 81.91 -16.28 26.97
C MET A 1 81.23 -14.92 27.27
N LYS A 2 81.80 -13.74 26.97
CA LYS A 2 81.08 -12.45 27.06
C LYS A 2 81.02 -11.64 25.74
N LYS A 3 81.79 -12.01 24.71
CA LYS A 3 81.80 -11.33 23.40
C LYS A 3 80.78 -11.89 22.38
N GLU A 4 80.39 -13.16 22.48
CA GLU A 4 79.38 -13.76 21.57
C GLU A 4 77.93 -13.43 21.94
N TRP A 5 77.65 -13.08 23.20
CA TRP A 5 76.32 -12.67 23.64
C TRP A 5 75.94 -11.26 23.16
N TYR A 6 76.94 -10.39 22.97
CA TYR A 6 76.75 -9.00 22.53
C TYR A 6 76.46 -8.90 21.01
N GLN A 7 77.05 -9.78 20.19
CA GLN A 7 76.83 -9.79 18.74
C GLN A 7 75.45 -10.33 18.33
N LYS A 8 74.86 -11.26 19.10
CA LYS A 8 73.50 -11.76 18.87
C LYS A 8 72.40 -10.74 19.22
N ARG A 9 72.65 -9.82 20.17
CA ARG A 9 71.72 -8.74 20.55
C ARG A 9 71.72 -7.58 19.53
N LYS A 10 72.88 -7.26 18.93
CA LYS A 10 72.98 -6.19 17.92
C LYS A 10 72.24 -6.54 16.62
N LYS A 11 72.32 -7.79 16.14
CA LYS A 11 71.56 -8.25 14.95
C LYS A 11 70.04 -8.31 15.17
N ARG A 12 69.56 -8.54 16.40
CA ARG A 12 68.12 -8.52 16.74
C ARG A 12 67.54 -7.11 16.93
N MET A 13 68.34 -6.13 17.33
CA MET A 13 67.89 -4.72 17.40
C MET A 13 67.79 -4.06 16.03
N VAL A 14 68.68 -4.39 15.08
CA VAL A 14 68.60 -3.85 13.72
C VAL A 14 67.38 -4.39 12.95
N LEU A 15 66.92 -5.60 13.28
CA LEU A 15 65.71 -6.19 12.69
C LEU A 15 64.38 -5.62 13.25
N TRP A 16 64.42 -4.88 14.37
CA TRP A 16 63.25 -4.15 14.90
C TRP A 16 63.26 -2.66 14.56
N ALA A 17 64.42 -2.06 14.29
CA ALA A 17 64.52 -0.69 13.79
C ALA A 17 64.18 -0.55 12.29
N ALA A 18 64.27 -1.63 11.51
CA ALA A 18 63.83 -1.66 10.11
C ALA A 18 62.30 -1.73 9.94
N ILE A 19 61.54 -1.96 11.02
CA ILE A 19 60.06 -1.90 11.00
C ILE A 19 59.55 -0.51 11.42
N PHE A 20 60.42 0.39 11.91
CA PHE A 20 60.02 1.71 12.38
C PHE A 20 60.35 2.88 11.42
N VAL A 21 60.96 2.63 10.25
CA VAL A 21 61.23 3.67 9.24
C VAL A 21 60.52 3.42 7.89
N ALA A 22 59.74 2.33 7.77
CA ALA A 22 58.71 2.20 6.73
C ALA A 22 57.31 2.63 7.23
N GLY A 23 57.28 3.52 8.23
CA GLY A 23 56.06 3.99 8.91
C GLY A 23 55.71 5.46 8.64
N ILE A 24 56.36 6.08 7.66
CA ILE A 24 56.02 7.44 7.20
C ILE A 24 55.96 7.38 5.68
N PHE A 25 54.89 6.84 5.13
CA PHE A 25 54.32 7.27 3.85
C PHE A 25 53.01 6.48 3.68
N TRP A 26 51.91 7.22 3.54
CA TRP A 26 50.56 6.72 3.23
C TRP A 26 49.74 6.05 4.35
N LEU A 27 49.62 6.71 5.51
CA LEU A 27 48.28 6.87 6.09
C LEU A 27 47.65 8.08 5.41
N GLY A 28 47.33 7.91 4.12
CA GLY A 28 46.21 8.63 3.58
C GLY A 28 45.03 8.25 4.45
N PHE A 29 44.66 9.12 5.39
CA PHE A 29 43.27 9.28 5.77
C PHE A 29 42.56 9.60 4.46
N SER A 30 42.26 8.56 3.66
CA SER A 30 41.02 8.52 2.94
C SER A 30 39.99 8.53 4.07
N GLY A 31 39.71 9.74 4.57
CA GLY A 31 38.40 10.06 5.03
C GLY A 31 37.53 9.62 3.88
N LYS A 32 37.00 8.40 3.99
CA LYS A 32 35.73 8.07 3.39
C LYS A 32 34.84 9.12 4.01
N THR A 33 34.75 10.27 3.34
CA THR A 33 33.70 11.21 3.55
C THR A 33 32.49 10.34 3.36
N CYS A 34 31.90 9.93 4.47
CA CYS A 34 30.67 9.18 4.47
C CYS A 34 29.69 10.20 3.91
N ARG A 35 29.54 10.20 2.58
CA ARG A 35 28.67 11.11 1.87
C ARG A 35 27.31 10.80 2.45
N ALA A 36 26.84 11.68 3.33
CA ALA A 36 25.61 11.45 4.05
C ALA A 36 24.54 11.07 3.02
N ALA A 37 24.03 9.84 3.11
CA ALA A 37 23.11 9.31 2.12
C ALA A 37 21.96 10.31 1.91
N ALA A 38 21.66 10.61 0.64
CA ALA A 38 20.53 11.46 0.32
C ALA A 38 19.25 10.82 0.87
N LEU A 39 18.32 11.63 1.36
CA LEU A 39 17.04 11.13 1.83
C LEU A 39 16.30 10.49 0.66
N SER A 40 15.87 9.24 0.84
CA SER A 40 15.07 8.53 -0.16
C SER A 40 13.71 9.20 -0.34
N ALA A 41 13.08 8.95 -1.48
CA ALA A 41 11.69 9.34 -1.69
C ALA A 41 10.78 8.62 -0.67
N PRO A 42 9.78 9.29 -0.09
CA PRO A 42 8.73 8.61 0.66
C PRO A 42 7.99 7.60 -0.21
N GLU A 43 7.81 6.38 0.29
CA GLU A 43 7.01 5.34 -0.35
C GLU A 43 5.59 5.30 0.22
N GLY A 44 4.67 4.65 -0.48
CA GLY A 44 3.31 4.42 0.01
C GLY A 44 2.50 5.70 0.23
N LEU A 45 2.78 6.77 -0.52
CA LEU A 45 1.95 7.97 -0.48
C LEU A 45 0.52 7.59 -0.91
N LEU A 46 -0.42 7.75 0.01
CA LEU A 46 -1.85 7.59 -0.20
C LEU A 46 -2.52 8.94 0.02
N ALA A 47 -3.37 9.34 -0.93
CA ALA A 47 -4.33 10.44 -0.80
C ALA A 47 -5.74 9.86 -0.82
N SER A 48 -6.57 10.26 0.14
CA SER A 48 -7.97 9.86 0.25
C SER A 48 -8.84 11.09 0.54
N GLY A 49 -9.76 11.40 -0.37
CA GLY A 49 -10.78 12.43 -0.19
C GLY A 49 -11.91 11.87 0.66
N VAL A 50 -12.15 12.53 1.79
CA VAL A 50 -13.17 12.17 2.78
C VAL A 50 -13.92 13.44 3.16
N ASN A 51 -15.19 13.55 2.76
CA ASN A 51 -15.97 14.78 2.82
C ASN A 51 -15.22 15.95 2.13
N ASP A 52 -15.06 17.08 2.80
CA ASP A 52 -14.33 18.28 2.35
C ASP A 52 -12.80 18.22 2.55
N SER A 53 -12.30 17.08 3.03
CA SER A 53 -10.92 16.95 3.51
C SER A 53 -10.13 15.94 2.68
N VAL A 54 -8.83 16.21 2.50
CA VAL A 54 -7.88 15.24 1.92
C VAL A 54 -6.95 14.71 3.00
N VAL A 55 -7.00 13.39 3.18
CA VAL A 55 -6.20 12.63 4.12
C VAL A 55 -4.99 12.05 3.40
N LEU A 56 -3.80 12.51 3.76
CA LEU A 56 -2.54 12.06 3.19
C LEU A 56 -1.77 11.21 4.19
N SER A 57 -1.16 10.12 3.74
CA SER A 57 -0.24 9.31 4.55
C SER A 57 0.88 8.74 3.71
N TRP A 58 2.04 8.51 4.32
CA TRP A 58 3.21 7.93 3.64
C TRP A 58 4.07 7.15 4.62
N GLU A 59 5.02 6.38 4.11
CA GLU A 59 5.96 5.62 4.93
C GLU A 59 7.15 6.48 5.39
N PRO A 60 7.69 6.23 6.60
CA PRO A 60 8.78 7.01 7.15
C PRO A 60 10.08 6.83 6.36
N VAL A 61 10.76 7.94 6.06
CA VAL A 61 12.10 7.96 5.48
C VAL A 61 13.16 7.97 6.59
N LYS A 62 14.09 7.02 6.55
CA LYS A 62 15.16 6.89 7.55
C LYS A 62 16.01 8.16 7.60
N GLY A 63 16.13 8.75 8.80
CA GLY A 63 16.97 9.91 9.06
C GLY A 63 16.39 11.27 8.64
N ALA A 64 15.13 11.31 8.21
CA ALA A 64 14.38 12.54 7.98
C ALA A 64 13.90 13.18 9.29
N ASP A 65 13.93 14.51 9.35
CA ASP A 65 13.41 15.28 10.48
C ASP A 65 11.95 15.72 10.23
N GLY A 66 11.55 15.82 8.97
CA GLY A 66 10.18 16.08 8.58
C GLY A 66 9.93 15.92 7.09
N TYR A 67 8.77 16.39 6.65
CA TYR A 67 8.26 16.27 5.29
C TYR A 67 7.58 17.57 4.85
N GLU A 68 7.70 17.86 3.56
CA GLU A 68 6.92 18.89 2.88
C GLU A 68 5.93 18.23 1.92
N VAL A 69 4.67 18.64 2.03
CA VAL A 69 3.56 18.23 1.19
C VAL A 69 3.32 19.30 0.14
N TYR A 70 3.35 18.87 -1.12
CA TYR A 70 3.02 19.70 -2.26
C TYR A 70 1.72 19.22 -2.90
N GLU A 71 0.92 20.17 -3.30
CA GLU A 71 -0.40 19.99 -3.91
C GLU A 71 -0.44 20.74 -5.25
N LYS A 72 -1.23 20.21 -6.17
CA LYS A 72 -1.79 20.97 -7.28
C LYS A 72 -3.19 20.45 -7.58
N ALA A 73 -4.13 21.32 -7.94
CA ALA A 73 -5.41 20.89 -8.50
C ALA A 73 -5.20 20.39 -9.93
N ASP A 74 -6.08 19.52 -10.41
CA ASP A 74 -6.08 19.13 -11.82
C ASP A 74 -6.30 20.36 -12.71
N GLY A 75 -5.63 20.40 -13.85
CA GLY A 75 -5.56 21.59 -14.71
C GLY A 75 -4.63 22.72 -14.22
N GLN A 76 -4.00 22.61 -13.04
CA GLN A 76 -2.93 23.53 -12.62
C GLN A 76 -1.53 22.99 -12.99
N ASP A 77 -0.66 23.90 -13.43
CA ASP A 77 0.73 23.58 -13.81
C ASP A 77 1.70 23.67 -12.63
N SER A 78 1.46 24.59 -11.70
CA SER A 78 2.36 24.88 -10.59
C SER A 78 2.03 24.07 -9.34
N TRP A 79 3.07 23.65 -8.63
CA TRP A 79 2.95 22.98 -7.33
C TRP A 79 3.06 23.98 -6.19
N THR A 80 2.15 23.89 -5.22
CA THR A 80 2.17 24.72 -4.00
C THR A 80 2.54 23.87 -2.80
N MET A 81 3.45 24.36 -1.94
CA MET A 81 3.71 23.73 -0.65
C MET A 81 2.57 24.09 0.31
N VAL A 82 1.82 23.08 0.77
CA VAL A 82 0.62 23.27 1.58
C VAL A 82 0.81 22.85 3.04
N LYS A 83 1.85 22.07 3.34
CA LYS A 83 2.15 21.64 4.71
C LYS A 83 3.61 21.24 4.90
N ALA A 84 4.19 21.63 6.03
CA ALA A 84 5.38 21.01 6.60
C ALA A 84 5.01 20.27 7.90
N THR A 85 5.53 19.06 8.11
CA THR A 85 5.24 18.28 9.32
C THR A 85 6.28 17.19 9.61
N ALA A 86 6.51 16.88 10.89
CA ALA A 86 7.27 15.70 11.33
C ALA A 86 6.41 14.41 11.33
N LYS A 87 5.07 14.54 11.24
CA LYS A 87 4.15 13.41 11.14
C LYS A 87 4.27 12.77 9.75
N LYS A 88 3.91 11.49 9.65
CA LYS A 88 3.88 10.74 8.38
C LYS A 88 2.48 10.76 7.75
N LYS A 89 1.74 11.82 8.06
CA LYS A 89 0.32 12.02 7.77
C LYS A 89 0.04 13.52 7.77
N ALA A 90 -0.82 13.96 6.85
CA ALA A 90 -1.42 15.28 6.84
C ALA A 90 -2.93 15.15 6.61
N ILE A 91 -3.69 16.10 7.15
CA ILE A 91 -5.11 16.29 6.84
C ILE A 91 -5.22 17.73 6.33
N LEU A 92 -5.72 17.87 5.11
CA LEU A 92 -5.93 19.15 4.45
C LEU A 92 -7.43 19.36 4.35
N SER A 93 -7.98 20.20 5.22
CA SER A 93 -9.40 20.54 5.23
C SER A 93 -9.74 21.60 4.18
N ASP A 94 -11.04 21.86 4.02
CA ASP A 94 -11.58 22.94 3.20
C ASP A 94 -11.12 22.88 1.73
N ARG A 95 -11.04 21.67 1.18
CA ARG A 95 -10.73 21.45 -0.23
C ARG A 95 -11.99 21.53 -1.05
N LYS A 96 -11.88 22.13 -2.24
CA LYS A 96 -13.04 22.37 -3.10
C LYS A 96 -13.67 21.03 -3.51
N SER A 97 -14.92 20.84 -3.14
CA SER A 97 -15.74 19.70 -3.55
C SER A 97 -15.77 19.53 -5.07
N GLY A 98 -15.82 18.28 -5.54
CA GLY A 98 -15.75 17.91 -6.95
C GLY A 98 -14.38 18.13 -7.62
N THR A 99 -13.37 18.58 -6.88
CA THR A 99 -12.05 18.88 -7.46
C THR A 99 -11.07 17.73 -7.24
N ARG A 100 -10.36 17.35 -8.31
CA ARG A 100 -9.24 16.41 -8.25
C ARG A 100 -7.97 17.14 -7.82
N TYR A 101 -7.31 16.63 -6.79
CA TYR A 101 -6.03 17.13 -6.31
C TYR A 101 -4.95 16.08 -6.46
N ILE A 102 -3.75 16.51 -6.84
CA ILE A 102 -2.56 15.68 -7.03
C ILE A 102 -1.51 16.11 -6.01
N TYR A 103 -0.91 15.13 -5.35
CA TYR A 103 0.03 15.32 -4.26
C TYR A 103 1.37 14.66 -4.54
N ARG A 104 2.42 15.27 -4.00
CA ARG A 104 3.74 14.65 -3.84
C ARG A 104 4.34 15.11 -2.52
N VAL A 105 5.15 14.25 -1.91
CA VAL A 105 5.78 14.51 -0.62
C VAL A 105 7.27 14.32 -0.74
N ARG A 106 8.07 15.19 -0.12
CA ARG A 106 9.52 14.97 0.03
C ARG A 106 9.93 15.05 1.49
N ALA A 107 10.90 14.22 1.88
CA ALA A 107 11.50 14.28 3.19
C ALA A 107 12.54 15.42 3.27
N TYR A 108 12.78 15.97 4.45
CA TYR A 108 13.88 16.90 4.70
C TYR A 108 14.63 16.56 5.98
N LYS A 109 15.88 17.02 6.06
CA LYS A 109 16.74 16.94 7.25
C LYS A 109 17.40 18.30 7.51
N VAL A 110 17.30 18.78 8.73
CA VAL A 110 17.94 20.00 9.21
C VAL A 110 19.38 19.68 9.58
N LYS A 111 20.34 20.46 9.05
CA LYS A 111 21.77 20.34 9.35
C LYS A 111 22.33 21.70 9.72
N LYS A 112 22.57 21.93 11.00
CA LYS A 112 23.04 23.23 11.54
C LYS A 112 22.12 24.36 11.05
N THR A 113 22.52 25.05 9.97
CA THR A 113 21.80 26.19 9.38
C THR A 113 21.20 25.92 7.99
N LYS A 114 21.32 24.69 7.44
CA LYS A 114 20.82 24.34 6.10
C LYS A 114 19.84 23.16 6.14
N ILE A 115 18.82 23.21 5.29
CA ILE A 115 17.89 22.10 5.07
C ILE A 115 18.37 21.28 3.87
N LYS A 116 18.48 19.96 4.04
CA LYS A 116 18.69 19.02 2.94
C LYS A 116 17.38 18.35 2.58
N TYR A 117 16.96 18.50 1.33
CA TYR A 117 15.76 17.89 0.79
C TYR A 117 16.06 16.55 0.11
N GLY A 118 15.14 15.60 0.28
CA GLY A 118 15.10 14.35 -0.46
C GLY A 118 14.37 14.48 -1.78
N VAL A 119 14.31 13.35 -2.50
CA VAL A 119 13.53 13.23 -3.73
C VAL A 119 12.04 13.19 -3.41
N TYR A 120 11.19 13.68 -4.32
CA TYR A 120 9.74 13.57 -4.22
C TYR A 120 9.28 12.10 -4.33
N SER A 121 8.23 11.77 -3.59
CA SER A 121 7.49 10.51 -3.73
C SER A 121 6.91 10.36 -5.14
N LYS A 122 6.47 9.14 -5.47
CA LYS A 122 5.48 8.97 -6.54
C LYS A 122 4.25 9.84 -6.22
N LYS A 123 3.60 10.33 -7.27
CA LYS A 123 2.38 11.14 -7.13
C LYS A 123 1.25 10.27 -6.60
N SER A 124 0.37 10.88 -5.82
CA SER A 124 -0.93 10.31 -5.47
C SER A 124 -1.98 11.39 -5.64
N ASP A 125 -3.09 11.06 -6.24
CA ASP A 125 -4.21 11.98 -6.41
C ASP A 125 -5.49 11.45 -5.77
N THR A 126 -6.47 12.32 -5.57
CA THR A 126 -7.79 11.98 -5.05
C THR A 126 -8.80 13.02 -5.52
N THR A 127 -10.07 12.64 -5.61
CA THR A 127 -11.17 13.57 -5.90
C THR A 127 -11.89 13.89 -4.60
N VAL A 128 -12.07 15.16 -4.26
CA VAL A 128 -12.93 15.55 -3.13
C VAL A 128 -14.37 15.34 -3.58
N PRO A 129 -15.19 14.54 -2.88
CA PRO A 129 -16.58 14.31 -3.28
C PRO A 129 -17.40 15.62 -3.25
N VAL A 130 -18.47 15.66 -4.03
CA VAL A 130 -19.41 16.80 -4.06
C VAL A 130 -20.30 16.79 -2.83
N GLN A 131 -20.91 15.65 -2.55
CA GLN A 131 -21.96 15.52 -1.53
C GLN A 131 -21.85 14.24 -0.70
N ALA A 132 -21.21 13.20 -1.24
CA ALA A 132 -20.98 11.95 -0.52
C ALA A 132 -19.75 12.02 0.41
N THR A 133 -19.54 10.98 1.22
CA THR A 133 -18.34 10.86 2.05
C THR A 133 -17.09 10.61 1.21
N THR A 134 -17.19 9.87 0.12
CA THR A 134 -16.06 9.57 -0.77
C THR A 134 -16.54 9.25 -2.18
N THR A 135 -15.60 9.08 -3.12
CA THR A 135 -15.91 8.61 -4.48
C THR A 135 -15.56 7.14 -4.67
N LEU A 136 -16.24 6.47 -5.61
CA LEU A 136 -15.92 5.10 -6.00
C LEU A 136 -14.47 4.97 -6.46
N ARG A 137 -13.98 5.98 -7.19
CA ARG A 137 -12.58 6.08 -7.59
C ARG A 137 -11.63 6.11 -6.40
N ASN A 138 -11.88 6.96 -5.40
CA ASN A 138 -11.06 7.04 -4.19
C ASN A 138 -11.01 5.69 -3.47
N PHE A 139 -12.17 5.04 -3.29
CA PHE A 139 -12.26 3.71 -2.66
C PHE A 139 -11.36 2.68 -3.37
N LEU A 140 -11.39 2.62 -4.71
CA LEU A 140 -10.53 1.72 -5.46
C LEU A 140 -9.05 2.10 -5.37
N LYS A 141 -8.70 3.38 -5.35
CA LYS A 141 -7.31 3.82 -5.11
C LYS A 141 -6.79 3.43 -3.74
N VAL A 142 -7.61 3.59 -2.71
CA VAL A 142 -7.30 3.11 -1.35
C VAL A 142 -7.07 1.60 -1.39
N SER A 143 -7.94 0.83 -2.07
CA SER A 143 -7.79 -0.63 -2.18
C SER A 143 -6.47 -1.07 -2.84
N LEU A 144 -5.92 -0.26 -3.75
CA LEU A 144 -4.67 -0.53 -4.45
C LEU A 144 -3.42 -0.17 -3.63
N ALA A 145 -3.52 0.71 -2.64
CA ALA A 145 -2.38 1.14 -1.83
C ALA A 145 -1.56 0.00 -1.20
N PRO A 146 -2.16 -1.07 -0.63
CA PRO A 146 -1.41 -2.20 -0.08
C PRO A 146 -0.88 -3.21 -1.13
N VAL A 147 -1.24 -3.08 -2.41
CA VAL A 147 -0.86 -4.03 -3.46
C VAL A 147 0.66 -4.09 -3.60
N GLY A 148 1.19 -5.32 -3.58
CA GLY A 148 2.63 -5.54 -3.76
C GLY A 148 3.50 -5.15 -2.56
N SER A 149 2.91 -4.69 -1.45
CA SER A 149 3.63 -4.28 -0.24
C SER A 149 3.08 -4.89 1.06
N THR A 150 2.00 -5.66 0.99
CA THR A 150 1.34 -6.21 2.19
C THR A 150 1.14 -7.72 2.04
N MET A 151 1.70 -8.49 2.98
CA MET A 151 1.56 -9.96 3.01
C MET A 151 0.18 -10.38 3.53
N TYR A 152 -0.24 -11.58 3.15
CA TYR A 152 -1.44 -12.20 3.71
C TYR A 152 -1.11 -12.75 5.10
N ILE A 153 -1.83 -12.30 6.11
CA ILE A 153 -1.70 -12.79 7.48
C ILE A 153 -3.08 -13.20 7.95
N TRP A 154 -3.29 -14.49 8.26
CA TRP A 154 -4.55 -14.96 8.83
C TRP A 154 -4.86 -14.20 10.13
N GLY A 155 -6.03 -13.58 10.25
CA GLY A 155 -6.39 -12.72 11.39
C GLY A 155 -5.75 -11.33 11.35
N GLY A 156 -5.04 -10.98 10.28
CA GLY A 156 -4.50 -9.63 10.08
C GLY A 156 -5.63 -8.63 9.84
N GLY A 157 -5.62 -7.51 10.56
CA GLY A 157 -6.71 -6.52 10.53
C GLY A 157 -7.80 -6.76 11.58
N TRP A 158 -7.90 -7.96 12.16
CA TRP A 158 -8.80 -8.26 13.27
C TRP A 158 -8.25 -7.81 14.61
N ASN A 159 -9.13 -7.49 15.55
CA ASN A 159 -8.77 -7.36 16.96
C ASN A 159 -8.39 -8.73 17.56
N LYS A 160 -7.92 -8.76 18.82
CA LYS A 160 -7.51 -10.03 19.46
C LYS A 160 -8.70 -11.00 19.69
N ALA A 161 -9.90 -10.45 19.89
CA ALA A 161 -11.12 -11.20 20.17
C ALA A 161 -11.79 -11.78 18.90
N ASP A 162 -11.28 -11.46 17.71
CA ASP A 162 -11.84 -11.88 16.41
C ASP A 162 -13.34 -11.56 16.26
N ASN A 163 -13.77 -10.42 16.81
CA ASN A 163 -15.16 -9.94 16.76
C ASN A 163 -15.29 -8.51 16.22
N GLY A 164 -14.22 -7.97 15.62
CA GLY A 164 -14.22 -6.63 15.04
C GLY A 164 -12.84 -6.21 14.56
N ALA A 165 -12.71 -4.93 14.19
CA ALA A 165 -11.48 -4.43 13.61
C ALA A 165 -10.41 -4.18 14.69
N GLY A 166 -9.18 -4.55 14.36
CA GLY A 166 -8.00 -4.31 15.16
C GLY A 166 -7.29 -3.01 14.77
N LYS A 167 -6.18 -2.74 15.47
CA LYS A 167 -5.34 -1.55 15.30
C LYS A 167 -4.88 -1.29 13.86
N ASP A 168 -4.69 -2.35 13.08
CA ASP A 168 -4.26 -2.28 11.68
C ASP A 168 -5.40 -1.82 10.76
N ALA A 169 -6.59 -2.40 10.88
CA ALA A 169 -7.74 -2.04 10.04
C ALA A 169 -8.29 -0.64 10.36
N LEU A 170 -8.13 -0.19 11.61
CA LEU A 170 -8.54 1.16 12.07
C LEU A 170 -7.47 2.24 11.87
N ARG A 171 -6.35 1.89 11.22
CA ARG A 171 -5.27 2.82 10.95
C ARG A 171 -5.56 3.63 9.70
N ILE A 172 -5.37 4.94 9.79
CA ILE A 172 -5.25 5.80 8.61
C ILE A 172 -3.87 5.64 7.96
N GLY A 173 -3.89 5.25 6.70
CA GLY A 173 -2.71 4.96 5.91
C GLY A 173 -2.17 3.55 6.11
N LEU A 174 -1.20 3.21 5.27
CA LEU A 174 -0.48 1.94 5.36
C LEU A 174 0.25 1.82 6.70
N ASN A 175 0.38 0.60 7.21
CA ASN A 175 1.32 0.31 8.29
C ASN A 175 2.73 0.13 7.68
N PRO A 176 3.74 0.93 8.06
CA PRO A 176 5.10 0.80 7.54
C PRO A 176 5.73 -0.58 7.75
N GLN A 177 5.26 -1.35 8.75
CA GLN A 177 5.73 -2.71 8.98
C GLN A 177 5.29 -3.68 7.88
N TRP A 178 4.18 -3.42 7.17
CA TRP A 178 3.72 -4.28 6.08
C TRP A 178 4.75 -4.34 4.95
N ARG A 179 5.19 -3.19 4.42
CA ARG A 179 6.23 -3.15 3.37
C ARG A 179 7.55 -3.73 3.86
N THR A 180 7.96 -3.37 5.08
CA THR A 180 9.21 -3.84 5.70
C THR A 180 9.22 -5.37 5.85
N PHE A 181 8.08 -5.96 6.18
CA PHE A 181 7.95 -7.41 6.29
C PHE A 181 7.84 -8.06 4.91
N ALA A 182 7.02 -7.51 4.02
CA ALA A 182 6.83 -8.01 2.67
C ALA A 182 8.13 -8.03 1.88
N SER A 183 9.00 -7.03 2.00
CA SER A 183 10.28 -6.96 1.27
C SER A 183 11.27 -8.06 1.69
N LYS A 184 11.15 -8.60 2.91
CA LYS A 184 11.99 -9.69 3.42
C LYS A 184 11.52 -11.08 2.98
N GLN A 185 10.28 -11.20 2.49
CA GLN A 185 9.73 -12.50 2.11
C GLN A 185 10.28 -12.96 0.75
N ARG A 186 10.43 -14.28 0.62
CA ARG A 186 10.85 -14.97 -0.61
C ARG A 186 9.66 -15.73 -1.20
N ALA A 187 9.83 -16.32 -2.39
CA ALA A 187 8.83 -17.18 -3.01
C ALA A 187 8.39 -18.37 -2.12
N SER A 188 9.25 -18.79 -1.18
CA SER A 188 8.97 -19.84 -0.20
C SER A 188 8.09 -19.39 0.99
N TYR A 189 7.51 -18.19 0.94
CA TYR A 189 6.66 -17.68 2.01
C TYR A 189 5.47 -18.61 2.28
N ASN A 190 5.29 -18.97 3.55
CA ASN A 190 4.16 -19.77 4.01
C ASN A 190 3.43 -19.04 5.13
N TYR A 191 2.21 -18.58 4.84
CA TYR A 191 1.38 -17.81 5.78
C TYR A 191 1.06 -18.58 7.07
N ARG A 192 1.11 -19.93 7.06
CA ARG A 192 0.84 -20.76 8.23
C ARG A 192 1.83 -20.48 9.37
N ASN A 193 3.06 -20.11 9.04
CA ASN A 193 4.10 -19.75 10.02
C ASN A 193 3.86 -18.39 10.68
N TYR A 194 2.92 -17.59 10.14
CA TYR A 194 2.67 -16.21 10.55
C TYR A 194 1.19 -15.95 10.91
N ARG A 195 0.38 -16.99 11.12
CA ARG A 195 -1.02 -16.81 11.55
C ARG A 195 -1.08 -15.95 12.80
N TYR A 196 -2.01 -14.99 12.80
CA TYR A 196 -2.25 -14.04 13.90
C TYR A 196 -1.06 -13.16 14.28
N LYS A 197 0.00 -13.11 13.46
CA LYS A 197 1.10 -12.12 13.58
C LYS A 197 0.61 -10.75 13.09
N ARG A 198 -0.35 -10.18 13.82
CA ARG A 198 -0.93 -8.85 13.59
C ARG A 198 0.18 -7.79 13.52
N GLY A 199 0.02 -6.77 12.70
CA GLY A 199 1.04 -5.76 12.39
C GLY A 199 1.89 -6.05 11.15
N TYR A 200 1.89 -7.28 10.63
CA TYR A 200 2.72 -7.68 9.48
C TYR A 200 1.97 -7.82 8.16
N GLY A 201 0.65 -7.76 8.19
CA GLY A 201 -0.19 -7.90 7.00
C GLY A 201 -1.67 -7.95 7.33
N LEU A 202 -2.47 -8.32 6.33
CA LEU A 202 -3.93 -8.34 6.40
C LEU A 202 -4.45 -9.68 5.88
N ASP A 203 -5.54 -10.20 6.43
CA ASP A 203 -6.32 -11.21 5.70
C ASP A 203 -7.33 -10.54 4.77
N CYS A 204 -8.18 -11.33 4.11
CA CYS A 204 -9.14 -10.83 3.12
C CYS A 204 -10.15 -9.84 3.74
N SER A 205 -10.72 -10.15 4.90
CA SER A 205 -11.70 -9.27 5.56
C SER A 205 -11.05 -8.08 6.25
N GLY A 206 -9.87 -8.25 6.84
CA GLY A 206 -9.06 -7.16 7.35
C GLY A 206 -8.66 -6.17 6.27
N PHE A 207 -8.35 -6.64 5.07
CA PHE A 207 -8.08 -5.80 3.89
C PHE A 207 -9.31 -5.00 3.45
N VAL A 208 -10.46 -5.65 3.29
CA VAL A 208 -11.69 -4.94 2.90
C VAL A 208 -12.10 -3.94 3.98
N GLY A 209 -12.07 -4.34 5.25
CA GLY A 209 -12.37 -3.45 6.36
C GLY A 209 -11.42 -2.26 6.48
N TRP A 210 -10.10 -2.47 6.29
CA TRP A 210 -9.12 -1.38 6.22
C TRP A 210 -9.40 -0.42 5.06
N THR A 211 -9.79 -0.96 3.89
CA THR A 211 -10.10 -0.17 2.70
C THR A 211 -11.31 0.72 2.93
N VAL A 212 -12.41 0.14 3.46
CA VAL A 212 -13.60 0.92 3.82
C VAL A 212 -13.25 1.97 4.88
N TYR A 213 -12.47 1.61 5.90
CA TYR A 213 -12.08 2.54 6.95
C TYR A 213 -11.30 3.75 6.40
N ASN A 214 -10.32 3.51 5.52
CA ASN A 214 -9.51 4.58 4.91
C ASN A 214 -10.25 5.39 3.83
N SER A 215 -11.42 4.94 3.41
CA SER A 215 -12.29 5.67 2.48
C SER A 215 -13.28 6.57 3.21
N LEU A 216 -13.58 6.29 4.48
CA LEU A 216 -14.65 6.95 5.23
C LEU A 216 -14.17 7.77 6.43
N HIS A 217 -12.92 7.59 6.88
CA HIS A 217 -12.43 8.20 8.11
C HIS A 217 -11.19 9.06 7.90
N THR A 218 -11.11 10.15 8.66
CA THR A 218 -9.94 11.04 8.70
C THR A 218 -9.05 10.79 9.91
N SER A 219 -9.50 10.02 10.91
CA SER A 219 -8.79 9.78 12.17
C SER A 219 -8.75 8.28 12.49
N ARG A 220 -8.01 7.91 13.54
CA ARG A 220 -7.86 6.52 13.97
C ARG A 220 -9.05 6.12 14.85
N GLY A 221 -9.60 4.93 14.64
CA GLY A 221 -10.75 4.41 15.40
C GLY A 221 -10.37 3.67 16.68
N LYS A 222 -11.38 3.31 17.48
CA LYS A 222 -11.20 2.52 18.71
C LYS A 222 -11.32 1.03 18.40
N GLU A 223 -10.55 0.21 19.11
CA GLU A 223 -10.49 -1.22 18.84
C GLU A 223 -11.86 -1.89 19.08
N GLY A 224 -12.25 -2.79 18.18
CA GLY A 224 -13.60 -3.38 18.16
C GLY A 224 -14.61 -2.62 17.30
N GLU A 225 -14.38 -1.33 17.03
CA GLU A 225 -15.14 -0.58 16.01
C GLU A 225 -14.64 -0.94 14.61
N GLY A 226 -15.26 -0.38 13.56
CA GLY A 226 -14.81 -0.49 12.17
C GLY A 226 -15.57 -1.54 11.37
N TYR A 227 -14.90 -2.07 10.34
CA TYR A 227 -15.59 -2.73 9.22
C TYR A 227 -15.07 -4.12 8.92
N VAL A 228 -14.48 -4.80 9.91
CA VAL A 228 -13.99 -6.16 9.78
C VAL A 228 -15.01 -7.12 10.39
N ASP A 229 -15.47 -8.08 9.58
CA ASP A 229 -16.31 -9.21 9.98
C ASP A 229 -15.88 -10.44 9.14
N LYS A 230 -16.46 -11.59 9.43
CA LYS A 230 -16.26 -12.83 8.70
C LYS A 230 -16.54 -12.58 7.22
N ALA A 231 -15.65 -13.09 6.36
CA ALA A 231 -15.72 -12.89 4.93
C ALA A 231 -17.10 -13.17 4.31
N LYS A 232 -17.82 -14.19 4.81
CA LYS A 232 -19.17 -14.54 4.34
C LYS A 232 -20.28 -13.53 4.70
N ASN A 233 -20.07 -12.73 5.74
CA ASN A 233 -21.07 -11.81 6.28
C ASN A 233 -20.94 -10.39 5.70
N LEU A 234 -19.72 -9.97 5.34
CA LEU A 234 -19.41 -8.57 5.03
C LEU A 234 -20.35 -7.92 4.02
N ALA A 235 -20.64 -8.58 2.89
CA ALA A 235 -21.56 -8.03 1.91
C ALA A 235 -22.96 -7.76 2.47
N LYS A 236 -23.46 -8.64 3.33
CA LYS A 236 -24.77 -8.47 3.95
C LYS A 236 -24.72 -7.32 4.97
N ASN A 237 -23.74 -7.34 5.87
CA ASN A 237 -23.60 -6.33 6.93
C ASN A 237 -23.44 -4.91 6.36
N TYR A 238 -22.69 -4.74 5.27
CA TYR A 238 -22.54 -3.42 4.64
C TYR A 238 -23.82 -2.91 4.00
N ALA A 239 -24.68 -3.81 3.47
CA ALA A 239 -26.01 -3.41 3.00
C ALA A 239 -26.93 -3.03 4.16
N GLU A 240 -26.84 -3.72 5.30
CA GLU A 240 -27.61 -3.42 6.51
C GLU A 240 -27.26 -2.04 7.11
N ASN A 241 -26.08 -1.51 6.81
CA ASN A 241 -25.72 -0.11 7.12
C ASN A 241 -26.42 0.93 6.21
N GLY A 242 -27.22 0.50 5.23
CA GLY A 242 -27.91 1.39 4.29
C GLY A 242 -27.01 1.96 3.18
N TRP A 243 -25.79 1.44 3.00
CA TRP A 243 -24.81 1.99 2.05
C TRP A 243 -24.98 1.50 0.61
N GLY A 244 -25.90 0.57 0.38
CA GLY A 244 -26.07 -0.08 -0.90
C GLY A 244 -26.91 -1.34 -0.82
N THR A 245 -26.77 -2.17 -1.84
CA THR A 245 -27.64 -3.35 -2.04
C THR A 245 -26.87 -4.65 -1.88
N PHE A 246 -27.53 -5.63 -1.27
CA PHE A 246 -27.06 -7.00 -1.16
C PHE A 246 -27.75 -7.92 -2.17
N ARG A 247 -26.99 -8.82 -2.79
CA ARG A 247 -27.51 -9.93 -3.59
C ARG A 247 -26.81 -11.23 -3.16
N LYS A 248 -27.60 -12.28 -2.91
CA LYS A 248 -27.07 -13.63 -2.68
C LYS A 248 -26.36 -14.14 -3.94
N ALA A 249 -25.36 -15.01 -3.76
CA ALA A 249 -24.55 -15.57 -4.85
C ALA A 249 -25.36 -16.07 -6.07
N SER A 250 -26.46 -16.80 -5.84
CA SER A 250 -27.32 -17.33 -6.91
C SER A 250 -28.01 -16.25 -7.76
N ALA A 251 -28.17 -15.04 -7.22
CA ALA A 251 -28.82 -13.91 -7.87
C ALA A 251 -27.83 -12.92 -8.51
N VAL A 252 -26.51 -13.12 -8.35
CA VAL A 252 -25.50 -12.25 -8.97
C VAL A 252 -25.36 -12.61 -10.44
N LYS A 253 -25.49 -11.60 -11.31
CA LYS A 253 -25.37 -11.74 -12.78
C LYS A 253 -24.29 -10.87 -13.39
N ASP A 254 -23.81 -9.86 -12.66
CA ASP A 254 -22.85 -8.87 -13.13
C ASP A 254 -21.92 -8.40 -12.00
N TYR A 255 -20.72 -7.95 -12.40
CA TYR A 255 -19.68 -7.46 -11.49
C TYR A 255 -19.21 -6.09 -11.97
N LYS A 256 -19.27 -5.13 -11.08
CA LYS A 256 -19.04 -3.71 -11.36
C LYS A 256 -17.95 -3.19 -10.45
N ALA A 257 -17.24 -2.16 -10.89
CA ALA A 257 -16.22 -1.49 -10.10
C ALA A 257 -16.75 -1.18 -8.69
N GLY A 258 -15.97 -1.51 -7.66
CA GLY A 258 -16.31 -1.31 -6.24
C GLY A 258 -17.19 -2.37 -5.61
N ASP A 259 -17.74 -3.33 -6.36
CA ASP A 259 -18.50 -4.42 -5.75
C ASP A 259 -17.63 -5.19 -4.75
N ILE A 260 -18.24 -5.57 -3.62
CA ILE A 260 -17.60 -6.39 -2.60
C ILE A 260 -18.22 -7.78 -2.65
N MET A 261 -17.38 -8.77 -2.95
CA MET A 261 -17.81 -10.14 -3.18
C MET A 261 -17.46 -10.98 -1.95
N SER A 262 -18.46 -11.49 -1.25
CA SER A 262 -18.36 -12.21 0.02
C SER A 262 -18.81 -13.66 -0.13
N GLY A 263 -17.93 -14.59 0.25
CA GLY A 263 -18.17 -16.04 0.15
C GLY A 263 -17.58 -16.80 1.34
N SER A 264 -17.70 -18.13 1.30
CA SER A 264 -17.10 -18.99 2.32
C SER A 264 -15.57 -18.87 2.26
N GLY A 265 -14.98 -18.24 3.28
CA GLY A 265 -13.53 -18.12 3.46
C GLY A 265 -12.85 -16.95 2.74
N HIS A 266 -13.54 -16.24 1.83
CA HIS A 266 -12.93 -15.15 1.06
C HIS A 266 -13.87 -13.97 0.85
N VAL A 267 -13.28 -12.78 0.86
CA VAL A 267 -13.92 -11.53 0.45
C VAL A 267 -12.94 -10.71 -0.39
N TYR A 268 -13.41 -10.03 -1.43
CA TYR A 268 -12.56 -9.23 -2.31
C TYR A 268 -13.30 -8.04 -2.91
N ILE A 269 -12.55 -7.11 -3.49
CA ILE A 269 -13.07 -5.90 -4.14
C ILE A 269 -12.92 -6.03 -5.65
N VAL A 270 -13.98 -5.77 -6.39
CA VAL A 270 -13.99 -5.81 -7.86
C VAL A 270 -13.43 -4.51 -8.43
N ILE A 271 -12.48 -4.64 -9.35
CA ILE A 271 -12.02 -3.52 -10.20
C ILE A 271 -12.94 -3.37 -11.41
N GLY A 272 -13.34 -4.48 -12.04
CA GLY A 272 -14.31 -4.47 -13.13
C GLY A 272 -14.39 -5.80 -13.87
N SER A 273 -15.35 -5.90 -14.78
CA SER A 273 -15.53 -7.05 -15.65
C SER A 273 -14.78 -6.89 -16.98
N CYS A 274 -14.39 -8.02 -17.57
CA CYS A 274 -13.86 -8.13 -18.92
C CYS A 274 -14.93 -8.67 -19.88
N ALA A 275 -14.76 -8.45 -21.19
CA ALA A 275 -15.72 -8.86 -22.21
C ALA A 275 -15.92 -10.39 -22.36
N ASP A 276 -15.09 -11.22 -21.73
CA ASP A 276 -15.30 -12.68 -21.66
C ASP A 276 -15.99 -13.11 -20.35
N GLY A 277 -16.53 -12.16 -19.58
CA GLY A 277 -17.19 -12.37 -18.30
C GLY A 277 -16.24 -12.58 -17.12
N SER A 278 -14.92 -12.65 -17.35
CA SER A 278 -13.92 -12.73 -16.27
C SER A 278 -13.78 -11.39 -15.54
N VAL A 279 -13.36 -11.42 -14.26
CA VAL A 279 -13.35 -10.25 -13.37
C VAL A 279 -11.95 -9.96 -12.87
N VAL A 280 -11.53 -8.69 -12.92
CA VAL A 280 -10.32 -8.22 -12.22
C VAL A 280 -10.71 -7.76 -10.82
N LEU A 281 -9.93 -8.17 -9.83
CA LEU A 281 -10.20 -7.90 -8.42
C LEU A 281 -8.91 -7.60 -7.64
N VAL A 282 -9.05 -6.89 -6.52
CA VAL A 282 -8.00 -6.76 -5.50
C VAL A 282 -8.38 -7.63 -4.32
N HIS A 283 -7.44 -8.45 -3.86
CA HIS A 283 -7.69 -9.43 -2.81
C HIS A 283 -6.45 -9.67 -1.96
N SER A 284 -6.64 -9.75 -0.65
CA SER A 284 -5.64 -10.32 0.26
C SER A 284 -5.85 -11.83 0.39
N SER A 285 -5.01 -12.60 -0.28
CA SER A 285 -4.93 -14.06 -0.17
C SER A 285 -3.47 -14.48 -0.28
N PRO A 286 -3.04 -15.67 0.17
CA PRO A 286 -1.66 -16.09 -0.01
C PRO A 286 -1.17 -15.87 -1.46
N ALA A 287 -0.05 -15.18 -1.68
CA ALA A 287 0.92 -14.71 -0.68
C ALA A 287 0.60 -13.35 -0.01
N GLY A 288 -0.22 -12.49 -0.61
CA GLY A 288 -0.64 -11.21 -0.03
C GLY A 288 -1.61 -10.39 -0.87
N VAL A 289 -1.63 -9.08 -0.63
CA VAL A 289 -2.54 -8.17 -1.34
C VAL A 289 -2.04 -7.93 -2.75
N GLN A 290 -2.87 -8.31 -3.73
CA GLN A 290 -2.53 -8.18 -5.14
C GLN A 290 -3.75 -8.01 -6.04
N LEU A 291 -3.52 -7.46 -7.23
CA LEU A 291 -4.46 -7.60 -8.34
C LEU A 291 -4.48 -9.04 -8.80
N SER A 292 -5.68 -9.59 -8.99
CA SER A 292 -5.92 -10.92 -9.51
C SER A 292 -7.00 -10.89 -10.60
N GLY A 293 -7.01 -11.89 -11.46
CA GLY A 293 -8.06 -12.11 -12.44
C GLY A 293 -8.73 -13.45 -12.24
N THR A 294 -10.05 -13.52 -12.40
CA THR A 294 -10.76 -14.81 -12.39
C THR A 294 -10.57 -15.53 -13.72
N GLU A 295 -10.68 -16.85 -13.73
CA GLU A 295 -11.02 -17.61 -14.94
C GLU A 295 -12.35 -17.06 -15.53
N ALA A 296 -12.57 -17.25 -16.83
CA ALA A 296 -13.85 -16.90 -17.43
C ALA A 296 -14.96 -17.85 -16.92
N PRO A 297 -16.25 -17.44 -16.95
CA PRO A 297 -17.36 -18.33 -16.60
C PRO A 297 -17.37 -19.65 -17.38
N SER A 298 -16.83 -19.66 -18.60
CA SER A 298 -16.64 -20.87 -19.42
C SER A 298 -15.55 -21.83 -18.93
N GLY A 299 -14.86 -21.52 -17.83
CA GLY A 299 -13.72 -22.29 -17.30
C GLY A 299 -12.38 -21.97 -17.97
N LYS A 300 -12.32 -20.97 -18.87
CA LYS A 300 -11.07 -20.57 -19.52
C LYS A 300 -10.08 -19.98 -18.51
N LYS A 301 -9.01 -20.73 -18.22
CA LYS A 301 -7.98 -20.35 -17.25
C LYS A 301 -7.21 -19.08 -17.61
N ASN A 302 -6.79 -18.98 -18.89
CA ASN A 302 -6.08 -17.81 -19.41
C ASN A 302 -7.06 -16.74 -19.93
N SER A 303 -7.93 -16.28 -19.03
CA SER A 303 -8.98 -15.29 -19.31
C SER A 303 -8.42 -13.90 -19.59
N LYS A 304 -9.27 -12.99 -20.08
CA LYS A 304 -8.90 -11.57 -20.25
C LYS A 304 -8.53 -10.93 -18.91
N ALA A 305 -9.24 -11.24 -17.83
CA ALA A 305 -8.93 -10.69 -16.51
C ALA A 305 -7.59 -11.18 -15.96
N VAL A 306 -7.26 -12.47 -16.11
CA VAL A 306 -5.96 -13.03 -15.67
C VAL A 306 -4.82 -12.34 -16.41
N LYS A 307 -4.90 -12.23 -17.74
CA LYS A 307 -3.90 -11.51 -18.55
C LYS A 307 -3.77 -10.04 -18.16
N LEU A 308 -4.90 -9.38 -17.87
CA LEU A 308 -4.92 -7.97 -17.52
C LEU A 308 -4.29 -7.74 -16.13
N ALA A 309 -4.65 -8.55 -15.13
CA ALA A 309 -4.05 -8.50 -13.81
C ALA A 309 -2.54 -8.79 -13.87
N ASP A 310 -2.11 -9.79 -14.64
CA ASP A 310 -0.68 -10.14 -14.83
C ASP A 310 0.11 -8.99 -15.46
N LYS A 311 -0.44 -8.37 -16.53
CA LYS A 311 0.16 -7.20 -17.16
C LYS A 311 0.40 -6.06 -16.16
N TYR A 312 -0.60 -5.73 -15.35
CA TYR A 312 -0.50 -4.64 -14.39
C TYR A 312 0.42 -4.97 -13.21
N MET A 313 0.36 -6.20 -12.69
CA MET A 313 1.28 -6.65 -11.63
C MET A 313 2.74 -6.63 -12.10
N LYS A 314 3.03 -7.10 -13.32
CA LYS A 314 4.38 -7.01 -13.92
C LYS A 314 4.85 -5.57 -14.09
N LYS A 315 3.99 -4.69 -14.60
CA LYS A 315 4.35 -3.30 -14.92
C LYS A 315 4.57 -2.45 -13.66
N TYR A 316 3.66 -2.51 -12.70
CA TYR A 316 3.65 -1.58 -11.56
C TYR A 316 4.24 -2.18 -10.27
N PHE A 317 4.25 -3.51 -10.14
CA PHE A 317 4.75 -4.23 -8.95
C PHE A 317 5.76 -5.34 -9.31
N PRO A 318 6.79 -5.08 -10.13
CA PRO A 318 7.66 -6.11 -10.69
C PRO A 318 8.42 -6.93 -9.63
N SER A 319 8.84 -6.29 -8.52
CA SER A 319 9.53 -7.00 -7.42
C SER A 319 8.61 -7.97 -6.67
N TRP A 320 7.32 -7.63 -6.56
CA TRP A 320 6.32 -8.56 -6.02
C TRP A 320 6.07 -9.69 -6.99
N HIS A 321 5.74 -9.37 -8.24
CA HIS A 321 5.38 -10.35 -9.27
C HIS A 321 6.48 -11.39 -9.51
N ARG A 322 7.76 -11.00 -9.49
CA ARG A 322 8.87 -11.97 -9.57
C ARG A 322 8.91 -12.98 -8.43
N ARG A 323 8.45 -12.61 -7.23
CA ARG A 323 8.44 -13.49 -6.05
C ARG A 323 7.14 -14.29 -5.96
N PHE A 324 6.03 -13.69 -6.37
CA PHE A 324 4.68 -14.22 -6.29
C PHE A 324 3.95 -13.97 -7.63
N PRO A 325 4.23 -14.78 -8.66
CA PRO A 325 3.72 -14.53 -10.01
C PRO A 325 2.26 -14.95 -10.20
N ASP A 326 1.75 -15.86 -9.35
CA ASP A 326 0.37 -16.35 -9.46
C ASP A 326 -0.63 -15.29 -8.98
N ASN A 327 -1.46 -14.84 -9.91
CA ASN A 327 -2.55 -13.92 -9.70
C ASN A 327 -3.84 -14.38 -10.39
N ALA A 328 -3.97 -15.67 -10.70
CA ALA A 328 -5.19 -16.25 -11.24
C ALA A 328 -6.10 -16.74 -10.12
N ARG A 329 -7.42 -16.64 -10.29
CA ARG A 329 -8.42 -17.18 -9.36
C ARG A 329 -9.43 -18.01 -10.13
N GLY A 330 -9.80 -19.16 -9.60
CA GLY A 330 -10.75 -20.08 -10.27
C GLY A 330 -12.10 -19.42 -10.57
N ALA A 331 -12.86 -19.99 -11.51
CA ALA A 331 -14.22 -19.53 -11.82
C ALA A 331 -15.14 -19.51 -10.57
N SER A 332 -14.84 -20.31 -9.55
CA SER A 332 -15.55 -20.31 -8.26
C SER A 332 -15.62 -18.94 -7.56
N TYR A 333 -14.67 -18.04 -7.85
CA TYR A 333 -14.69 -16.68 -7.31
C TYR A 333 -15.87 -15.87 -7.83
N LEU A 334 -16.48 -16.26 -8.96
CA LEU A 334 -17.66 -15.61 -9.51
C LEU A 334 -18.94 -15.95 -8.72
N HIS A 335 -18.95 -17.01 -7.91
CA HIS A 335 -20.15 -17.51 -7.22
C HIS A 335 -20.29 -17.02 -5.77
N TYR A 336 -20.04 -15.72 -5.54
CA TYR A 336 -20.06 -15.10 -4.21
C TYR A 336 -21.24 -14.15 -4.07
N SER A 337 -21.71 -13.92 -2.85
CA SER A 337 -22.71 -12.89 -2.60
C SER A 337 -22.10 -11.51 -2.80
N ARG A 338 -22.89 -10.56 -3.28
CA ARG A 338 -22.42 -9.24 -3.68
C ARG A 338 -23.02 -8.16 -2.80
N PHE A 339 -22.17 -7.25 -2.34
CA PHE A 339 -22.56 -5.91 -1.94
C PHE A 339 -22.22 -4.92 -3.04
N ARG A 340 -23.14 -4.01 -3.32
CA ARG A 340 -23.00 -2.97 -4.32
C ARG A 340 -23.35 -1.62 -3.70
N TRP A 341 -22.37 -0.73 -3.60
CA TRP A 341 -22.56 0.66 -3.17
C TRP A 341 -23.70 1.35 -3.91
N ASP A 342 -24.54 2.08 -3.18
CA ASP A 342 -25.32 3.16 -3.76
C ASP A 342 -24.37 4.31 -4.11
N VAL A 343 -24.41 4.75 -5.38
CA VAL A 343 -23.55 5.79 -5.94
C VAL A 343 -24.34 7.00 -6.45
N SER A 344 -25.63 7.09 -6.10
CA SER A 344 -26.50 8.23 -6.45
C SER A 344 -26.02 9.56 -5.86
N GLY A 345 -25.09 9.51 -4.89
CA GLY A 345 -24.45 10.66 -4.28
C GLY A 345 -25.17 11.24 -3.06
N SER A 346 -26.41 10.85 -2.77
CA SER A 346 -27.08 11.18 -1.50
C SER A 346 -26.67 10.26 -0.34
N ALA A 347 -25.78 9.30 -0.59
CA ALA A 347 -25.33 8.28 0.36
C ALA A 347 -23.83 8.40 0.65
N VAL A 348 -23.19 7.30 1.08
CA VAL A 348 -21.77 7.26 1.46
C VAL A 348 -20.81 7.44 0.27
N MET A 349 -21.25 7.08 -0.94
CA MET A 349 -20.39 7.05 -2.12
C MET A 349 -21.05 7.76 -3.31
N GLU A 350 -20.24 8.40 -4.14
CA GLU A 350 -20.62 8.91 -5.46
C GLU A 350 -19.66 8.37 -6.54
N ASP A 351 -20.10 8.36 -7.81
CA ASP A 351 -19.30 7.88 -8.94
C ASP A 351 -19.21 8.94 -10.07
N PRO A 352 -18.57 10.09 -9.84
CA PRO A 352 -18.47 11.16 -10.84
C PRO A 352 -17.65 10.76 -12.07
N ASP A 353 -16.83 9.71 -11.96
CA ASP A 353 -15.99 9.19 -13.04
C ASP A 353 -16.68 8.04 -13.83
N HIS A 354 -17.92 7.69 -13.50
CA HIS A 354 -18.71 6.64 -14.13
C HIS A 354 -18.01 5.27 -14.17
N TYR A 355 -17.26 4.92 -13.11
CA TYR A 355 -16.54 3.64 -13.02
C TYR A 355 -17.45 2.42 -13.10
N ARG A 356 -18.72 2.55 -12.69
CA ARG A 356 -19.73 1.49 -12.85
C ARG A 356 -19.94 1.07 -14.31
N ASP A 357 -19.75 1.98 -15.25
CA ASP A 357 -20.06 1.71 -16.65
C ASP A 357 -18.82 1.33 -17.47
N GLN A 358 -17.64 1.42 -16.84
CA GLN A 358 -16.37 1.10 -17.45
C GLN A 358 -16.00 -0.39 -17.36
N SER A 359 -15.21 -0.83 -18.33
CA SER A 359 -14.54 -2.13 -18.30
C SER A 359 -13.39 -2.14 -17.29
N ALA A 360 -12.97 -3.34 -16.87
CA ALA A 360 -11.79 -3.50 -16.02
C ALA A 360 -10.52 -2.81 -16.58
N LYS A 361 -10.40 -2.77 -17.92
CA LYS A 361 -9.25 -2.17 -18.61
C LYS A 361 -9.26 -0.64 -18.49
N GLU A 362 -10.43 -0.01 -18.63
CA GLU A 362 -10.58 1.44 -18.51
C GLU A 362 -10.36 1.89 -17.07
N VAL A 363 -10.99 1.21 -16.10
CA VAL A 363 -10.80 1.49 -14.67
C VAL A 363 -9.32 1.36 -14.28
N LEU A 364 -8.64 0.29 -14.68
CA LEU A 364 -7.20 0.14 -14.40
C LEU A 364 -6.34 1.17 -15.11
N LYS A 365 -6.72 1.64 -16.31
CA LYS A 365 -5.97 2.67 -17.03
C LYS A 365 -5.99 3.98 -16.24
N ASP A 366 -7.14 4.39 -15.72
CA ASP A 366 -7.23 5.61 -14.90
C ASP A 366 -6.56 5.44 -13.53
N LEU A 367 -6.82 4.34 -12.82
CA LEU A 367 -6.26 4.13 -11.48
C LEU A 367 -4.72 4.16 -11.43
N PHE A 368 -4.05 3.93 -12.56
CA PHE A 368 -2.59 3.94 -12.71
C PHE A 368 -2.06 5.05 -13.64
N SER A 369 -2.88 6.06 -13.95
CA SER A 369 -2.50 7.22 -14.78
C SER A 369 -1.54 8.18 -14.09
#